data_AF-A0A7S4T4S6-F1
#
_entry.id   AF-A0A7S4T4S6-F1
#
_cell.length_a   1.000
_cell.length_b   1.000
_cell.length_c   1.000
_cell.angle_alpha   90.00
_cell.angle_beta   90.00
_cell.angle_gamma   90.00
#
_symmetry.space_group_name_H-M   'P 1'
#
loop_
_entity.id
_entity.type
_entity.pdbx_description
1 polymer ?
#
loop_
_entity_poly.entity_id
_entity_poly.type
_entity_poly.pdbx_seq_one_letter_code
_entity_poly.pdbx_strand_id
1 'polypeptide(L)'
;GLRRRDRCPMGVEQWLIPTLAQALLFILLAGMSASVDTAILRDRFRRWSGIAIGLLCQFTLLPALGFVSAKAFGLDPVFGIALLAVTSSPGGAYSNWWCSLFNADLALSVAMTTCSTMVSIFFTPLNLFVWTYCTYGEFPQLVWWKMFLSIGVALFAIPTGIVLGFTYPRHRRRFNLVGNIAGLCLIVTSLFVSSRDDPIWDKGPEFYTGVSAPCISGLVMSFAIGHLSPCISGPEAVAVTVETSYQNTGLALTIALATFSEEDRGQAAGVPLFYGVVQAVCLPLFLLIAWQSGLTYAPRNARLWHVILGDYQPRAGPQVVPESPSMLAQEDGCGTCLEQMTSISPSSQCAGAAALEKVVLDKEAMPIQEPVEPIATCSSGEIPSHVEIPSQRSPAVSSSHPVDG
;
A
#
# COMPACT_ATOMS: atom_id res chain seq x y z
N GLY A 1 -6.67 -7.10 -59.05
CA GLY A 1 -6.01 -8.35 -58.65
C GLY A 1 -6.09 -8.50 -57.14
N LEU A 2 -6.44 -9.69 -56.64
CA LEU A 2 -6.56 -9.95 -55.21
C LEU A 2 -5.16 -10.06 -54.57
N ARG A 3 -4.83 -9.13 -53.68
CA ARG A 3 -3.57 -9.18 -52.92
C ARG A 3 -3.71 -10.27 -51.85
N ARG A 4 -3.16 -11.47 -52.10
CA ARG A 4 -3.05 -12.51 -51.07
C ARG A 4 -2.23 -11.92 -49.91
N ARG A 5 -2.87 -11.70 -48.76
CA ARG A 5 -2.16 -11.75 -47.47
C ARG A 5 -1.81 -13.22 -47.27
N ASP A 6 -0.54 -13.56 -47.40
CA ASP A 6 -0.11 -14.93 -47.19
C ASP A 6 -0.35 -15.31 -45.73
N ARG A 7 -1.18 -16.34 -45.52
CA ARG A 7 -1.33 -16.94 -44.19
C ARG A 7 -0.04 -17.69 -43.89
N CYS A 8 0.82 -17.08 -43.09
CA CYS A 8 1.85 -17.81 -42.37
C CYS A 8 1.20 -19.02 -41.66
N PRO A 9 1.88 -20.18 -41.59
CA PRO A 9 1.38 -21.30 -40.79
C PRO A 9 1.20 -20.82 -39.35
N MET A 10 0.12 -21.23 -38.67
CA MET A 10 -0.23 -20.74 -37.32
C MET A 10 0.97 -20.90 -36.38
N GLY A 11 1.59 -19.77 -36.04
CA GLY A 11 2.95 -19.75 -35.52
C GLY A 11 3.02 -20.18 -34.06
N VAL A 12 4.20 -20.59 -33.60
CA VAL A 12 4.42 -20.84 -32.16
C VAL A 12 4.16 -19.56 -31.35
N GLU A 13 4.41 -18.37 -31.93
CA GLU A 13 4.10 -17.05 -31.34
C GLU A 13 2.64 -16.93 -30.85
N GLN A 14 1.67 -17.50 -31.59
CA GLN A 14 0.22 -17.41 -31.31
C GLN A 14 -0.18 -17.95 -29.94
N TRP A 15 0.51 -19.00 -29.50
CA TRP A 15 0.28 -19.67 -28.23
C TRP A 15 1.32 -19.25 -27.19
N LEU A 16 2.55 -18.94 -27.61
CA LEU A 16 3.65 -18.54 -26.74
C LEU A 16 3.34 -17.26 -25.97
N ILE A 17 2.91 -16.19 -26.65
CA ILE A 17 2.65 -14.89 -26.01
C ILE A 17 1.55 -14.99 -24.92
N PRO A 18 0.33 -15.51 -25.19
CA PRO A 18 -0.70 -15.61 -24.14
C PRO A 18 -0.37 -16.62 -23.05
N THR A 19 0.35 -17.72 -23.36
CA THR A 19 0.76 -18.70 -22.33
C THR A 19 1.84 -18.13 -21.42
N LEU A 20 2.83 -17.44 -21.97
CA LEU A 20 3.85 -16.73 -21.20
C LEU A 20 3.23 -15.62 -20.35
N ALA A 21 2.27 -14.87 -20.91
CA ALA A 21 1.52 -13.86 -20.17
C ALA A 21 0.79 -14.48 -18.95
N GLN A 22 0.04 -15.56 -19.13
CA GLN A 22 -0.64 -16.26 -18.01
C GLN A 22 0.35 -16.83 -16.97
N ALA A 23 1.49 -17.35 -17.41
CA ALA A 23 2.54 -17.83 -16.48
C ALA A 23 3.13 -16.68 -15.66
N LEU A 24 3.44 -15.54 -16.30
CA LEU A 24 3.90 -14.33 -15.62
C LEU A 24 2.81 -13.73 -14.72
N LEU A 25 1.51 -13.84 -15.07
CA LEU A 25 0.39 -13.44 -14.21
C LEU A 25 0.38 -14.25 -12.91
N PHE A 26 0.49 -15.58 -13.03
CA PHE A 26 0.52 -16.46 -11.87
C PHE A 26 1.71 -16.13 -10.96
N ILE A 27 2.89 -15.90 -11.53
CA ILE A 27 4.11 -15.53 -10.78
C ILE A 27 3.98 -14.14 -10.13
N LEU A 28 3.42 -13.15 -10.83
CA LEU A 28 3.14 -11.81 -10.31
C LEU A 28 2.18 -11.87 -9.11
N LEU A 29 1.01 -12.49 -9.29
CA LEU A 29 -0.02 -12.58 -8.26
C LEU A 29 0.41 -13.45 -7.07
N ALA A 30 1.02 -14.61 -7.31
CA ALA A 30 1.54 -15.44 -6.22
C ALA A 30 2.71 -14.76 -5.49
N GLY A 31 3.60 -14.06 -6.22
CA GLY A 31 4.72 -13.31 -5.64
C GLY A 31 4.28 -12.14 -4.74
N MET A 32 3.28 -11.37 -5.20
CA MET A 32 2.64 -10.32 -4.39
C MET A 32 1.90 -10.90 -3.19
N SER A 33 1.09 -11.93 -3.39
CA SER A 33 0.25 -12.51 -2.33
C SER A 33 1.07 -13.28 -1.29
N ALA A 34 2.27 -13.77 -1.66
CA ALA A 34 3.26 -14.29 -0.73
C ALA A 34 4.03 -13.20 0.04
N SER A 35 3.89 -11.93 -0.34
CA SER A 35 4.52 -10.80 0.40
C SER A 35 3.65 -10.27 1.55
N VAL A 36 2.37 -10.67 1.59
CA VAL A 36 1.39 -10.30 2.62
C VAL A 36 1.93 -10.56 4.03
N ASP A 37 1.87 -9.53 4.89
CA ASP A 37 2.19 -9.67 6.30
C ASP A 37 0.97 -9.54 7.21
N THR A 38 0.52 -10.70 7.68
CA THR A 38 -0.62 -10.84 8.60
C THR A 38 -0.33 -10.33 10.01
N ALA A 39 0.93 -10.06 10.38
CA ALA A 39 1.25 -9.38 11.64
C ALA A 39 0.79 -7.91 11.59
N ILE A 40 1.17 -7.18 10.54
CA ILE A 40 0.85 -5.75 10.35
C ILE A 40 -0.67 -5.54 10.27
N LEU A 41 -1.39 -6.45 9.59
CA LEU A 41 -2.86 -6.47 9.59
C LEU A 41 -3.44 -6.47 11.01
N ARG A 42 -2.96 -7.37 11.88
CA ARG A 42 -3.53 -7.61 13.22
C ARG A 42 -3.52 -6.36 14.08
N ASP A 43 -2.45 -5.60 14.07
CA ASP A 43 -2.32 -4.39 14.88
C ASP A 43 -3.13 -3.23 14.28
N ARG A 44 -3.13 -3.11 12.94
CA ARG A 44 -3.89 -2.07 12.21
C ARG A 44 -5.41 -2.26 12.26
N PHE A 45 -5.91 -3.49 12.52
CA PHE A 45 -7.34 -3.78 12.66
C PHE A 45 -8.06 -2.95 13.75
N ARG A 46 -7.35 -2.47 14.79
CA ARG A 46 -7.96 -1.57 15.81
C ARG A 46 -8.29 -0.18 15.26
N ARG A 47 -7.81 0.19 14.07
CA ARG A 47 -8.13 1.43 13.34
C ARG A 47 -8.42 1.13 11.86
N TRP A 48 -9.47 0.32 11.64
CA TRP A 48 -9.91 -0.17 10.33
C TRP A 48 -10.45 0.90 9.36
N SER A 49 -10.74 2.12 9.84
CA SER A 49 -11.36 3.21 9.07
C SER A 49 -10.66 3.50 7.75
N GLY A 50 -9.33 3.70 7.76
CA GLY A 50 -8.54 3.94 6.55
C GLY A 50 -8.60 2.78 5.56
N ILE A 51 -8.56 1.53 6.05
CA ILE A 51 -8.65 0.33 5.21
C ILE A 51 -10.04 0.28 4.53
N ALA A 52 -11.11 0.59 5.26
CA ALA A 52 -12.47 0.59 4.74
C ALA A 52 -12.69 1.67 3.66
N ILE A 53 -12.27 2.91 3.94
CA ILE A 53 -12.34 4.02 2.98
C ILE A 53 -11.53 3.68 1.72
N GLY A 54 -10.33 3.14 1.92
CA GLY A 54 -9.45 2.68 0.84
C GLY A 54 -10.06 1.60 -0.04
N LEU A 55 -10.60 0.52 0.54
CA LEU A 55 -11.26 -0.55 -0.22
C LEU A 55 -12.49 -0.06 -0.98
N LEU A 56 -13.29 0.83 -0.37
CA LEU A 56 -14.44 1.45 -1.04
C LEU A 56 -14.01 2.33 -2.22
N CYS A 57 -12.94 3.12 -2.07
CA CYS A 57 -12.43 3.92 -3.17
C CYS A 57 -11.83 3.04 -4.27
N GLN A 58 -11.06 2.01 -3.90
CA GLN A 58 -10.40 1.10 -4.84
C GLN A 58 -11.37 0.23 -5.65
N PHE A 59 -12.43 -0.33 -5.04
CA PHE A 59 -13.32 -1.28 -5.71
C PHE A 59 -14.74 -0.76 -5.99
N THR A 60 -15.01 0.52 -5.74
CA THR A 60 -16.30 1.15 -6.11
C THR A 60 -16.10 2.50 -6.80
N LEU A 61 -15.33 3.42 -6.22
CA LEU A 61 -15.08 4.73 -6.86
C LEU A 61 -14.28 4.58 -8.17
N LEU A 62 -13.11 3.94 -8.13
CA LEU A 62 -12.24 3.89 -9.30
C LEU A 62 -12.85 3.10 -10.49
N PRO A 63 -13.50 1.93 -10.30
CA PRO A 63 -14.23 1.25 -11.37
C PRO A 63 -15.37 2.10 -11.97
N ALA A 64 -16.11 2.84 -11.13
CA ALA A 64 -17.16 3.75 -11.59
C ALA A 64 -16.58 4.92 -12.40
N LEU A 65 -15.41 5.45 -12.04
CA LEU A 65 -14.69 6.46 -12.82
C LEU A 65 -14.20 5.89 -14.16
N GLY A 66 -13.71 4.64 -14.20
CA GLY A 66 -13.38 3.93 -15.44
C GLY A 66 -14.60 3.81 -16.38
N PHE A 67 -15.75 3.39 -15.85
CA PHE A 67 -17.03 3.31 -16.56
C PHE A 67 -17.50 4.68 -17.08
N VAL A 68 -17.50 5.71 -16.24
CA VAL A 68 -17.89 7.08 -16.62
C VAL A 68 -16.98 7.58 -17.74
N SER A 69 -15.66 7.36 -17.64
CA SER A 69 -14.70 7.77 -18.66
C SER A 69 -14.91 7.03 -19.99
N ALA A 70 -15.08 5.70 -19.94
CA ALA A 70 -15.33 4.89 -21.14
C ALA A 70 -16.57 5.35 -21.91
N LYS A 71 -17.66 5.73 -21.20
CA LYS A 71 -18.83 6.34 -21.85
C LYS A 71 -18.62 7.78 -22.29
N ALA A 72 -18.05 8.63 -21.44
CA ALA A 72 -17.94 10.07 -21.70
C ALA A 72 -17.02 10.41 -22.88
N PHE A 73 -15.96 9.62 -23.08
CA PHE A 73 -15.04 9.75 -24.21
C PHE A 73 -15.31 8.77 -25.36
N GLY A 74 -16.39 7.99 -25.29
CA GLY A 74 -16.80 7.08 -26.36
C GLY A 74 -15.76 6.00 -26.70
N LEU A 75 -15.06 5.47 -25.69
CA LEU A 75 -13.97 4.52 -25.90
C LEU A 75 -14.47 3.23 -26.55
N ASP A 76 -13.76 2.78 -27.59
CA ASP A 76 -13.93 1.46 -28.20
C ASP A 76 -13.89 0.32 -27.15
N PRO A 77 -14.66 -0.77 -27.30
CA PRO A 77 -14.66 -1.91 -26.38
C PRO A 77 -13.27 -2.44 -25.99
N VAL A 78 -12.30 -2.44 -26.91
CA VAL A 78 -10.92 -2.88 -26.63
C VAL A 78 -10.25 -1.96 -25.61
N PHE A 79 -10.34 -0.65 -25.82
CA PHE A 79 -9.77 0.34 -24.89
C PHE A 79 -10.54 0.42 -23.57
N GLY A 80 -11.88 0.41 -23.62
CA GLY A 80 -12.71 0.54 -22.42
C GLY A 80 -12.66 -0.69 -21.51
N ILE A 81 -12.66 -1.92 -22.04
CA ILE A 81 -12.49 -3.13 -21.22
C ILE A 81 -11.09 -3.18 -20.62
N ALA A 82 -10.06 -2.76 -21.36
CA ALA A 82 -8.70 -2.64 -20.81
C ALA A 82 -8.62 -1.57 -19.71
N LEU A 83 -9.28 -0.42 -19.87
CA LEU A 83 -9.37 0.63 -18.85
C LEU A 83 -10.11 0.15 -17.61
N LEU A 84 -11.22 -0.57 -17.78
CA LEU A 84 -11.98 -1.18 -16.68
C LEU A 84 -11.15 -2.24 -15.93
N ALA A 85 -10.29 -2.99 -16.62
CA ALA A 85 -9.34 -3.91 -15.96
C ALA A 85 -8.27 -3.16 -15.15
N VAL A 86 -7.82 -1.98 -15.60
CA VAL A 86 -6.93 -1.11 -14.81
C VAL A 86 -7.66 -0.57 -13.58
N THR A 87 -8.83 0.03 -13.75
CA THR A 87 -9.55 0.68 -12.64
C THR A 87 -10.19 -0.30 -11.65
N SER A 88 -10.28 -1.60 -11.99
CA SER A 88 -10.78 -2.67 -11.12
C SER A 88 -9.69 -3.50 -10.44
N SER A 89 -8.41 -3.23 -10.72
CA SER A 89 -7.26 -3.88 -10.09
C SER A 89 -7.13 -3.50 -8.60
N PRO A 90 -6.29 -4.19 -7.80
CA PRO A 90 -5.84 -3.68 -6.51
C PRO A 90 -4.66 -2.71 -6.67
N GLY A 91 -4.26 -2.07 -5.56
CA GLY A 91 -3.09 -1.21 -5.49
C GLY A 91 -1.81 -1.89 -6.01
N GLY A 92 -1.01 -1.13 -6.75
CA GLY A 92 0.23 -1.59 -7.36
C GLY A 92 1.41 -1.64 -6.38
N ALA A 93 2.29 -2.62 -6.52
CA ALA A 93 3.33 -2.98 -5.54
C ALA A 93 4.30 -1.85 -5.09
N TYR A 94 4.35 -0.72 -5.80
CA TYR A 94 5.18 0.44 -5.45
C TYR A 94 4.44 1.52 -4.61
N SER A 95 3.14 1.37 -4.34
CA SER A 95 2.38 2.28 -3.46
C SER A 95 3.06 2.44 -2.09
N ASN A 96 3.45 1.33 -1.49
CA ASN A 96 4.22 1.24 -0.25
C ASN A 96 5.58 1.97 -0.34
N TRP A 97 6.24 1.92 -1.49
CA TRP A 97 7.49 2.65 -1.69
C TRP A 97 7.26 4.16 -1.74
N TRP A 98 6.21 4.62 -2.44
CA TRP A 98 5.81 6.03 -2.46
C TRP A 98 5.39 6.55 -1.08
N CYS A 99 4.60 5.78 -0.32
CA CYS A 99 4.21 6.13 1.06
C CYS A 99 5.40 6.21 2.01
N SER A 100 6.38 5.31 1.88
CA SER A 100 7.64 5.39 2.61
C SER A 100 8.45 6.63 2.23
N LEU A 101 8.66 6.85 0.93
CA LEU A 101 9.48 7.93 0.35
C LEU A 101 9.02 9.34 0.75
N PHE A 102 7.71 9.55 0.89
CA PHE A 102 7.12 10.83 1.30
C PHE A 102 6.62 10.83 2.75
N ASN A 103 6.86 9.77 3.52
CA ASN A 103 6.44 9.62 4.91
C ASN A 103 4.92 9.84 5.13
N ALA A 104 4.09 9.24 4.26
CA ALA A 104 2.68 8.95 4.55
C ALA A 104 2.58 7.73 5.49
N ASP A 105 1.37 7.31 5.91
CA ASP A 105 1.21 6.13 6.78
C ASP A 105 1.53 4.83 6.03
N LEU A 106 2.76 4.37 6.16
CA LEU A 106 3.29 3.17 5.52
C LEU A 106 2.63 1.89 6.05
N ALA A 107 2.28 1.85 7.34
CA ALA A 107 1.63 0.68 7.94
C ALA A 107 0.19 0.52 7.42
N LEU A 108 -0.52 1.63 7.21
CA LEU A 108 -1.83 1.64 6.55
C LEU A 108 -1.70 1.26 5.07
N SER A 109 -0.70 1.78 4.35
CA SER A 109 -0.39 1.39 2.96
C SER A 109 -0.26 -0.13 2.84
N VAL A 110 0.61 -0.75 3.65
CA VAL A 110 0.87 -2.20 3.60
C VAL A 110 -0.37 -3.01 3.94
N ALA A 111 -1.14 -2.59 4.94
CA ALA A 111 -2.41 -3.22 5.30
C ALA A 111 -3.45 -3.10 4.18
N MET A 112 -3.49 -1.97 3.46
CA MET A 112 -4.39 -1.72 2.34
C MET A 112 -4.01 -2.49 1.08
N THR A 113 -2.73 -2.54 0.68
CA THR A 113 -2.30 -3.38 -0.45
C THR A 113 -2.59 -4.86 -0.15
N THR A 114 -2.40 -5.27 1.11
CA THR A 114 -2.72 -6.62 1.58
C THR A 114 -4.21 -6.92 1.48
N CYS A 115 -5.07 -6.12 2.12
CA CYS A 115 -6.52 -6.32 2.08
C CYS A 115 -7.07 -6.24 0.66
N SER A 116 -6.60 -5.28 -0.15
CA SER A 116 -7.07 -5.16 -1.54
C SER A 116 -6.63 -6.33 -2.40
N THR A 117 -5.42 -6.88 -2.22
CA THR A 117 -4.95 -8.09 -2.92
C THR A 117 -5.74 -9.34 -2.51
N MET A 118 -6.26 -9.44 -1.28
CA MET A 118 -7.14 -10.53 -0.87
C MET A 118 -8.56 -10.38 -1.42
N VAL A 119 -9.07 -9.14 -1.48
CA VAL A 119 -10.44 -8.82 -1.92
C VAL A 119 -10.56 -8.78 -3.47
N SER A 120 -9.47 -8.47 -4.17
CA SER A 120 -9.40 -8.40 -5.63
C SER A 120 -9.77 -9.71 -6.33
N ILE A 121 -9.58 -10.86 -5.67
CA ILE A 121 -10.00 -12.20 -6.14
C ILE A 121 -11.46 -12.19 -6.60
N PHE A 122 -12.33 -11.48 -5.85
CA PHE A 122 -13.76 -11.40 -6.11
C PHE A 122 -14.16 -10.07 -6.76
N PHE A 123 -13.57 -8.95 -6.32
CA PHE A 123 -13.99 -7.62 -6.81
C PHE A 123 -13.43 -7.25 -8.19
N THR A 124 -12.25 -7.74 -8.59
CA THR A 124 -11.74 -7.51 -9.97
C THR A 124 -12.65 -8.16 -11.01
N PRO A 125 -13.00 -9.47 -10.93
CA PRO A 125 -13.90 -10.09 -11.90
C PRO A 125 -15.31 -9.52 -11.84
N LEU A 126 -15.84 -9.24 -10.65
CA LEU A 126 -17.19 -8.69 -10.49
C LEU A 126 -17.31 -7.29 -11.11
N ASN A 127 -16.35 -6.40 -10.85
CA ASN A 127 -16.32 -5.08 -11.47
C ASN A 127 -16.14 -5.19 -13.00
N LEU A 128 -15.22 -6.03 -13.48
CA LEU A 128 -15.00 -6.18 -14.93
C LEU A 128 -16.24 -6.75 -15.65
N PHE A 129 -16.98 -7.68 -15.02
CA PHE A 129 -18.29 -8.16 -15.48
C PHE A 129 -19.30 -7.00 -15.55
N VAL A 130 -19.54 -6.33 -14.42
CA VAL A 130 -20.64 -5.36 -14.25
C VAL A 130 -20.40 -4.13 -15.12
N TRP A 131 -19.23 -3.52 -15.02
CA TRP A 131 -18.96 -2.27 -15.73
C TRP A 131 -18.80 -2.47 -17.24
N THR A 132 -18.30 -3.62 -17.71
CA THR A 132 -18.31 -3.92 -19.16
C THR A 132 -19.73 -3.99 -19.69
N TYR A 133 -20.62 -4.71 -19.00
CA TYR A 133 -22.03 -4.81 -19.37
C TYR A 133 -22.72 -3.45 -19.37
N CYS A 134 -22.57 -2.68 -18.28
CA CYS A 134 -23.13 -1.35 -18.17
C CYS A 134 -22.57 -0.37 -19.22
N THR A 135 -21.31 -0.55 -19.66
CA THR A 135 -20.70 0.29 -20.69
C THR A 135 -21.29 0.01 -22.07
N TYR A 136 -21.24 -1.25 -22.53
CA TYR A 136 -21.47 -1.60 -23.93
C TYR A 136 -22.82 -2.27 -24.21
N GLY A 137 -23.59 -2.65 -23.19
CA GLY A 137 -24.92 -3.30 -23.32
C GLY A 137 -24.88 -4.75 -23.79
N GLU A 138 -23.91 -5.10 -24.62
CA GLU A 138 -23.56 -6.47 -25.01
C GLU A 138 -22.23 -6.92 -24.41
N PHE A 139 -21.97 -8.22 -24.50
CA PHE A 139 -20.74 -8.84 -24.04
C PHE A 139 -20.00 -9.48 -25.24
N PRO A 140 -18.79 -9.00 -25.61
CA PRO A 140 -18.06 -9.55 -26.75
C PRO A 140 -17.79 -11.06 -26.60
N GLN A 141 -18.35 -11.88 -27.48
CA GLN A 141 -18.44 -13.34 -27.26
C GLN A 141 -17.09 -14.04 -27.05
N LEU A 142 -16.01 -13.54 -27.67
CA LEU A 142 -14.66 -14.09 -27.56
C LEU A 142 -13.97 -13.82 -26.20
N VAL A 143 -14.42 -12.80 -25.47
CA VAL A 143 -13.79 -12.30 -24.22
C VAL A 143 -14.03 -13.25 -23.06
N TRP A 144 -15.25 -13.79 -22.93
CA TRP A 144 -15.71 -14.52 -21.75
C TRP A 144 -14.81 -15.67 -21.30
N TRP A 145 -14.54 -16.63 -22.19
CA TRP A 145 -13.82 -17.85 -21.79
C TRP A 145 -12.38 -17.53 -21.35
N LYS A 146 -11.73 -16.59 -22.04
CA LYS A 146 -10.38 -16.10 -21.69
C LYS A 146 -10.39 -15.27 -20.41
N MET A 147 -11.43 -14.47 -20.18
CA MET A 147 -11.62 -13.71 -18.95
C MET A 147 -11.82 -14.68 -17.77
N PHE A 148 -12.75 -15.65 -17.87
CA PHE A 148 -12.94 -16.69 -16.85
C PHE A 148 -11.68 -17.52 -16.59
N LEU A 149 -10.90 -17.87 -17.62
CA LEU A 149 -9.60 -18.53 -17.44
C LEU A 149 -8.60 -17.65 -16.67
N SER A 150 -8.51 -16.36 -16.98
CA SER A 150 -7.62 -15.41 -16.28
C SER A 150 -8.05 -15.18 -14.83
N ILE A 151 -9.36 -15.17 -14.59
CA ILE A 151 -9.96 -15.13 -13.25
C ILE A 151 -9.66 -16.42 -12.49
N GLY A 152 -9.71 -17.58 -13.16
CA GLY A 152 -9.25 -18.87 -12.63
C GLY A 152 -7.77 -18.85 -12.25
N VAL A 153 -6.89 -18.31 -13.11
CA VAL A 153 -5.47 -18.13 -12.80
C VAL A 153 -5.27 -17.26 -11.56
N ALA A 154 -6.02 -16.15 -11.40
CA ALA A 154 -5.97 -15.33 -10.19
C ALA A 154 -6.50 -16.07 -8.94
N LEU A 155 -7.62 -16.80 -9.07
CA LEU A 155 -8.24 -17.64 -8.03
C LEU A 155 -7.30 -18.72 -7.50
N PHE A 156 -6.37 -19.24 -8.31
CA PHE A 156 -5.34 -20.18 -7.84
C PHE A 156 -4.06 -19.45 -7.37
N ALA A 157 -3.57 -18.47 -8.12
CA ALA A 157 -2.30 -17.79 -7.83
C ALA A 157 -2.29 -17.09 -6.48
N ILE A 158 -3.38 -16.39 -6.12
CA ILE A 158 -3.44 -15.59 -4.88
C ILE A 158 -3.42 -16.51 -3.64
N PRO A 159 -4.25 -17.57 -3.52
CA PRO A 159 -4.13 -18.57 -2.46
C PRO A 159 -2.78 -19.30 -2.44
N THR A 160 -2.21 -19.69 -3.59
CA THR A 160 -0.87 -20.29 -3.65
C THR A 160 0.18 -19.34 -3.07
N GLY A 161 0.13 -18.05 -3.42
CA GLY A 161 0.98 -17.02 -2.85
C GLY A 161 0.81 -16.90 -1.34
N ILE A 162 -0.42 -16.74 -0.85
CA ILE A 162 -0.71 -16.65 0.59
C ILE A 162 -0.14 -17.85 1.35
N VAL A 163 -0.34 -19.08 0.85
CA VAL A 163 0.24 -20.29 1.45
C VAL A 163 1.77 -20.25 1.47
N LEU A 164 2.43 -19.89 0.36
CA LEU A 164 3.90 -19.74 0.33
C LEU A 164 4.39 -18.67 1.30
N GLY A 165 3.66 -17.57 1.46
CA GLY A 165 3.94 -16.48 2.41
C GLY A 165 3.75 -16.87 3.88
N PHE A 166 2.90 -17.86 4.19
CA PHE A 166 2.77 -18.45 5.51
C PHE A 166 3.79 -19.57 5.78
N THR A 167 4.04 -20.47 4.83
CA THR A 167 4.97 -21.59 5.00
C THR A 167 6.43 -21.14 5.02
N TYR A 168 6.78 -20.09 4.25
CA TYR A 168 8.15 -19.62 4.11
C TYR A 168 8.29 -18.11 4.41
N PRO A 169 8.01 -17.65 5.65
CA PRO A 169 8.00 -16.22 6.00
C PRO A 169 9.38 -15.55 5.79
N ARG A 170 10.48 -16.30 5.92
CA ARG A 170 11.85 -15.82 5.60
C ARG A 170 12.07 -15.51 4.11
N HIS A 171 11.19 -15.99 3.23
CA HIS A 171 11.31 -15.87 1.77
C HIS A 171 10.34 -14.85 1.14
N ARG A 172 9.42 -14.25 1.90
CA ARG A 172 8.44 -13.23 1.41
C ARG A 172 9.07 -12.16 0.51
N ARG A 173 10.24 -11.61 0.92
CA ARG A 173 10.98 -10.61 0.12
C ARG A 173 11.49 -11.14 -1.22
N ARG A 174 11.85 -12.43 -1.32
CA ARG A 174 12.24 -13.06 -2.58
C ARG A 174 11.03 -13.32 -3.48
N PHE A 175 9.91 -13.78 -2.93
CA PHE A 175 8.68 -13.96 -3.69
C PHE A 175 8.15 -12.63 -4.25
N ASN A 176 8.16 -11.55 -3.45
CA ASN A 176 7.81 -10.21 -3.90
C ASN A 176 8.74 -9.74 -5.03
N LEU A 177 10.06 -9.92 -4.88
CA LEU A 177 11.04 -9.58 -5.93
C LEU A 177 10.78 -10.34 -7.24
N VAL A 178 10.52 -11.65 -7.17
CA VAL A 178 10.21 -12.47 -8.35
C VAL A 178 8.89 -12.05 -8.99
N GLY A 179 7.87 -11.72 -8.20
CA GLY A 179 6.59 -11.18 -8.70
C GLY A 179 6.77 -9.84 -9.42
N ASN A 180 7.53 -8.91 -8.84
CA ASN A 180 7.83 -7.61 -9.46
C ASN A 180 8.68 -7.75 -10.74
N ILE A 181 9.61 -8.72 -10.79
CA ILE A 181 10.35 -9.04 -12.02
C ILE A 181 9.39 -9.58 -13.08
N ALA A 182 8.44 -10.47 -12.73
CA ALA A 182 7.44 -10.95 -13.68
C ALA A 182 6.53 -9.81 -14.20
N GLY A 183 6.11 -8.89 -13.32
CA GLY A 183 5.38 -7.66 -13.69
C GLY A 183 6.18 -6.73 -14.61
N LEU A 184 7.48 -6.58 -14.38
CA LEU A 184 8.37 -5.80 -15.26
C LEU A 184 8.53 -6.49 -16.63
N CYS A 185 8.72 -7.81 -16.65
CA CYS A 185 8.76 -8.60 -17.90
C CYS A 185 7.46 -8.45 -18.70
N LEU A 186 6.30 -8.47 -18.05
CA LEU A 186 4.99 -8.22 -18.69
C LEU A 186 4.95 -6.82 -19.33
N ILE A 187 5.33 -5.77 -18.60
CA ILE A 187 5.37 -4.38 -19.11
C ILE A 187 6.32 -4.28 -20.32
N VAL A 188 7.49 -4.91 -20.26
CA VAL A 188 8.45 -4.93 -21.39
C VAL A 188 7.88 -5.68 -22.59
N THR A 189 7.29 -6.87 -22.40
CA THR A 189 6.63 -7.63 -23.48
C THR A 189 5.50 -6.84 -24.12
N SER A 190 4.71 -6.12 -23.32
CA SER A 190 3.64 -5.24 -23.76
C SER A 190 4.12 -4.06 -24.58
N LEU A 191 5.21 -3.41 -24.15
CA LEU A 191 5.85 -2.33 -24.92
C LEU A 191 6.30 -2.84 -26.29
N PHE A 192 6.87 -4.05 -26.39
CA PHE A 192 7.22 -4.65 -27.68
C PHE A 192 5.99 -4.96 -28.56
N VAL A 193 4.91 -5.52 -28.00
CA VAL A 193 3.68 -5.83 -28.74
C VAL A 193 3.00 -4.56 -29.26
N SER A 194 2.74 -3.56 -28.40
CA SER A 194 2.14 -2.30 -28.85
C SER A 194 3.04 -1.55 -29.83
N SER A 195 4.36 -1.47 -29.60
CA SER A 195 5.26 -0.77 -30.53
C SER A 195 5.42 -1.45 -31.90
N ARG A 196 5.05 -2.73 -32.03
CA ARG A 196 5.06 -3.47 -33.30
C ARG A 196 3.78 -3.24 -34.10
N ASP A 197 2.64 -3.42 -33.45
CA ASP A 197 1.37 -3.61 -34.15
C ASP A 197 0.43 -2.40 -34.05
N ASP A 198 0.45 -1.65 -32.93
CA ASP A 198 -0.35 -0.42 -32.76
C ASP A 198 0.22 0.50 -31.64
N PRO A 199 1.09 1.49 -31.97
CA PRO A 199 1.86 2.26 -30.99
C PRO A 199 1.05 3.18 -30.07
N ILE A 200 1.45 3.28 -28.80
CA ILE A 200 0.84 4.19 -27.81
C ILE A 200 0.93 5.70 -28.15
N TRP A 201 1.75 6.07 -29.14
CA TRP A 201 1.98 7.46 -29.57
C TRP A 201 1.07 7.92 -30.72
N ASP A 202 0.35 7.00 -31.36
CA ASP A 202 -0.45 7.25 -32.57
C ASP A 202 -1.94 6.96 -32.28
N LYS A 203 -2.49 7.64 -31.26
CA LYS A 203 -3.86 7.46 -30.79
C LYS A 203 -4.68 8.75 -30.90
N GLY A 204 -6.00 8.59 -31.03
CA GLY A 204 -6.94 9.72 -30.95
C GLY A 204 -6.91 10.40 -29.57
N PRO A 205 -7.25 11.70 -29.49
CA PRO A 205 -7.26 12.43 -28.22
C PRO A 205 -8.19 11.79 -27.17
N GLU A 206 -9.24 11.10 -27.59
CA GLU A 206 -10.20 10.36 -26.76
C GLU A 206 -9.53 9.27 -25.92
N PHE A 207 -8.53 8.58 -26.48
CA PHE A 207 -7.73 7.60 -25.75
C PHE A 207 -6.92 8.28 -24.64
N TYR A 208 -6.23 9.38 -24.95
CA TYR A 208 -5.38 10.07 -23.98
C TYR A 208 -6.18 10.70 -22.84
N THR A 209 -7.30 11.38 -23.15
CA THR A 209 -8.18 11.96 -22.12
C THR A 209 -8.92 10.86 -21.36
N GLY A 210 -9.47 9.86 -22.05
CA GLY A 210 -10.26 8.78 -21.46
C GLY A 210 -9.46 7.86 -20.55
N VAL A 211 -8.21 7.55 -20.88
CA VAL A 211 -7.33 6.74 -20.01
C VAL A 211 -6.73 7.57 -18.86
N SER A 212 -6.45 8.87 -19.08
CA SER A 212 -5.93 9.74 -18.01
C SER A 212 -6.98 10.09 -16.95
N ALA A 213 -8.24 10.29 -17.36
CA ALA A 213 -9.28 10.88 -16.51
C ALA A 213 -9.55 10.08 -15.21
N PRO A 214 -9.67 8.73 -15.19
CA PRO A 214 -9.89 7.98 -13.95
C PRO A 214 -8.71 8.07 -12.98
N CYS A 215 -7.46 8.18 -13.47
CA CYS A 215 -6.29 8.36 -12.62
C CYS A 215 -6.32 9.73 -11.92
N ILE A 216 -6.54 10.79 -12.69
CA ILE A 216 -6.53 12.17 -12.18
C ILE A 216 -7.74 12.43 -11.25
N SER A 217 -8.95 12.04 -11.69
CA SER A 217 -10.16 12.20 -10.88
C SER A 217 -10.18 11.25 -9.67
N GLY A 218 -9.69 10.02 -9.81
CA GLY A 218 -9.57 9.07 -8.71
C GLY A 218 -8.64 9.57 -7.62
N LEU A 219 -7.52 10.20 -7.99
CA LEU A 219 -6.60 10.85 -7.06
C LEU A 219 -7.26 12.02 -6.33
N VAL A 220 -7.91 12.94 -7.05
CA VAL A 220 -8.58 14.09 -6.42
C VAL A 220 -9.74 13.65 -5.51
N MET A 221 -10.56 12.69 -5.95
CA MET A 221 -11.75 12.25 -5.21
C MET A 221 -11.40 11.35 -4.02
N SER A 222 -10.44 10.42 -4.15
CA SER A 222 -10.01 9.61 -3.01
C SER A 222 -9.30 10.43 -1.94
N PHE A 223 -8.51 11.44 -2.36
CA PHE A 223 -7.96 12.43 -1.42
C PHE A 223 -9.07 13.23 -0.73
N ALA A 224 -10.07 13.73 -1.46
CA ALA A 224 -11.18 14.46 -0.86
C ALA A 224 -11.97 13.61 0.15
N ILE A 225 -12.30 12.35 -0.20
CA ILE A 225 -13.00 11.42 0.70
C ILE A 225 -12.16 11.11 1.94
N GLY A 226 -10.84 10.89 1.78
CA GLY A 226 -9.93 10.64 2.89
C GLY A 226 -9.76 11.85 3.80
N HIS A 227 -9.49 13.03 3.23
CA HIS A 227 -9.20 14.26 3.97
C HIS A 227 -10.43 14.86 4.66
N LEU A 228 -11.63 14.69 4.10
CA LEU A 228 -12.89 15.09 4.73
C LEU A 228 -13.42 14.06 5.75
N SER A 229 -12.79 12.89 5.87
CA SER A 229 -13.19 11.88 6.85
C SER A 229 -12.65 12.22 8.24
N PRO A 230 -13.49 12.40 9.27
CA PRO A 230 -13.03 12.61 10.65
C PRO A 230 -12.41 11.34 11.28
N CYS A 231 -12.39 10.22 10.54
CA CYS A 231 -11.98 8.90 11.03
C CYS A 231 -10.52 8.55 10.69
N ILE A 232 -9.78 9.41 9.98
CA ILE A 232 -8.35 9.25 9.65
C ILE A 232 -7.61 10.60 9.70
N SER A 233 -6.29 10.54 9.88
CA SER A 233 -5.38 11.69 9.87
C SER A 233 -4.86 12.04 8.47
N GLY A 234 -4.17 13.17 8.33
CA GLY A 234 -3.54 13.59 7.06
C GLY A 234 -2.64 12.51 6.42
N PRO A 235 -1.64 11.94 7.14
CA PRO A 235 -0.75 10.90 6.60
C PRO A 235 -1.48 9.62 6.19
N GLU A 236 -2.60 9.31 6.85
CA GLU A 236 -3.47 8.19 6.51
C GLU A 236 -4.34 8.49 5.28
N ALA A 237 -4.84 9.72 5.12
CA ALA A 237 -5.56 10.17 3.92
C ALA A 237 -4.64 10.20 2.68
N VAL A 238 -3.37 10.60 2.84
CA VAL A 238 -2.36 10.52 1.77
C VAL A 238 -2.11 9.05 1.39
N ALA A 239 -1.93 8.15 2.36
CA ALA A 239 -1.77 6.72 2.08
C ALA A 239 -2.99 6.10 1.37
N VAL A 240 -4.21 6.43 1.81
CA VAL A 240 -5.47 6.04 1.14
C VAL A 240 -5.52 6.52 -0.31
N THR A 241 -5.07 7.75 -0.57
CA THR A 241 -5.00 8.32 -1.92
C THR A 241 -4.00 7.56 -2.79
N VAL A 242 -2.79 7.30 -2.26
CA VAL A 242 -1.71 6.60 -2.97
C VAL A 242 -2.13 5.20 -3.40
N GLU A 243 -2.63 4.40 -2.45
CA GLU A 243 -3.11 3.04 -2.72
C GLU A 243 -4.27 3.02 -3.73
N THR A 244 -5.24 3.94 -3.62
CA THR A 244 -6.36 4.03 -4.56
C THR A 244 -5.92 4.47 -5.96
N SER A 245 -4.96 5.38 -6.07
CA SER A 245 -4.60 6.00 -7.35
C SER A 245 -3.57 5.19 -8.12
N TYR A 246 -2.64 4.54 -7.42
CA TYR A 246 -1.54 3.80 -8.00
C TYR A 246 -1.92 2.36 -8.27
N GLN A 247 -2.47 2.10 -9.46
CA GLN A 247 -3.00 0.80 -9.84
C GLN A 247 -1.93 -0.21 -10.24
N ASN A 248 -2.25 -1.50 -10.03
CA ASN A 248 -1.47 -2.60 -10.58
C ASN A 248 -1.68 -2.75 -12.08
N THR A 249 -1.06 -1.87 -12.86
CA THR A 249 -1.10 -1.90 -14.34
C THR A 249 -0.53 -3.19 -14.91
N GLY A 250 0.36 -3.90 -14.20
CA GLY A 250 0.86 -5.23 -14.59
C GLY A 250 -0.23 -6.31 -14.58
N LEU A 251 -1.09 -6.33 -13.55
CA LEU A 251 -2.26 -7.21 -13.52
C LEU A 251 -3.22 -6.90 -14.69
N ALA A 252 -3.62 -5.64 -14.81
CA ALA A 252 -4.55 -5.18 -15.84
C ALA A 252 -4.04 -5.47 -17.27
N LEU A 253 -2.76 -5.25 -17.51
CA LEU A 253 -2.07 -5.59 -18.75
C LEU A 253 -2.14 -7.09 -19.06
N THR A 254 -2.00 -7.94 -18.05
CA THR A 254 -2.02 -9.38 -18.31
C THR A 254 -3.43 -9.87 -18.56
N ILE A 255 -4.44 -9.28 -17.89
CA ILE A 255 -5.85 -9.48 -18.21
C ILE A 255 -6.11 -9.09 -19.67
N ALA A 256 -5.59 -7.95 -20.14
CA ALA A 256 -5.70 -7.52 -21.53
C ALA A 256 -5.03 -8.51 -22.51
N LEU A 257 -3.74 -8.83 -22.34
CA LEU A 257 -2.99 -9.74 -23.21
C LEU A 257 -3.59 -11.16 -23.28
N ALA A 258 -4.18 -11.63 -22.17
CA ALA A 258 -4.87 -12.92 -22.10
C ALA A 258 -6.25 -12.90 -22.79
N THR A 259 -6.98 -11.79 -22.68
CA THR A 259 -8.39 -11.68 -23.08
C THR A 259 -8.57 -11.39 -24.57
N PHE A 260 -7.75 -10.53 -25.16
CA PHE A 260 -7.96 -10.05 -26.53
C PHE A 260 -7.49 -11.03 -27.62
N SER A 261 -7.89 -10.76 -28.87
CA SER A 261 -7.34 -11.48 -30.04
C SER A 261 -5.92 -10.98 -30.35
N GLU A 262 -5.25 -11.58 -31.32
CA GLU A 262 -3.94 -11.08 -31.75
C GLU A 262 -4.02 -9.67 -32.34
N GLU A 263 -5.10 -9.39 -33.06
CA GLU A 263 -5.30 -8.14 -33.80
C GLU A 263 -5.57 -6.97 -32.82
N ASP A 264 -6.26 -7.23 -31.70
CA ASP A 264 -6.57 -6.20 -30.67
C ASP A 264 -5.56 -6.15 -29.53
N ARG A 265 -4.61 -7.09 -29.42
CA ARG A 265 -3.64 -7.18 -28.30
C ARG A 265 -2.82 -5.91 -28.13
N GLY A 266 -2.33 -5.31 -29.23
CA GLY A 266 -1.55 -4.07 -29.19
C GLY A 266 -2.36 -2.89 -28.62
N GLN A 267 -3.62 -2.79 -29.01
CA GLN A 267 -4.56 -1.75 -28.53
C GLN A 267 -4.87 -1.92 -27.04
N ALA A 268 -5.25 -3.12 -26.63
CA ALA A 268 -5.58 -3.41 -25.23
C ALA A 268 -4.35 -3.26 -24.31
N ALA A 269 -3.16 -3.64 -24.80
CA ALA A 269 -1.90 -3.48 -24.09
C ALA A 269 -1.51 -2.00 -23.90
N GLY A 270 -1.85 -1.13 -24.85
CA GLY A 270 -1.54 0.31 -24.78
C GLY A 270 -2.20 1.04 -23.61
N VAL A 271 -3.39 0.61 -23.17
CA VAL A 271 -4.15 1.30 -22.10
C VAL A 271 -3.44 1.19 -20.72
N PRO A 272 -3.10 -0.01 -20.20
CA PRO A 272 -2.36 -0.12 -18.93
C PRO A 272 -0.95 0.49 -18.98
N LEU A 273 -0.28 0.47 -20.15
CA LEU A 273 1.00 1.16 -20.34
C LEU A 273 0.85 2.68 -20.18
N PHE A 274 -0.10 3.29 -20.90
CA PHE A 274 -0.30 4.73 -20.84
C PHE A 274 -0.82 5.19 -19.47
N TYR A 275 -1.76 4.45 -18.85
CA TYR A 275 -2.17 4.70 -17.46
C TYR A 275 -0.97 4.60 -16.49
N GLY A 276 -0.05 3.66 -16.73
CA GLY A 276 1.21 3.54 -16.00
C GLY A 276 2.08 4.80 -16.07
N VAL A 277 2.16 5.45 -17.24
CA VAL A 277 2.83 6.74 -17.42
C VAL A 277 2.08 7.85 -16.69
N VAL A 278 0.74 7.92 -16.81
CA VAL A 278 -0.09 8.94 -16.13
C VAL A 278 0.09 8.86 -14.61
N GLN A 279 -0.04 7.68 -13.99
CA GLN A 279 0.12 7.55 -12.53
C GLN A 279 1.56 7.84 -12.07
N ALA A 280 2.57 7.53 -12.89
CA ALA A 280 3.97 7.85 -12.60
C ALA A 280 4.28 9.36 -12.66
N VAL A 281 3.49 10.16 -13.38
CA VAL A 281 3.60 11.63 -13.42
C VAL A 281 2.71 12.30 -12.38
N CYS A 282 1.46 11.86 -12.23
CA CYS A 282 0.48 12.50 -11.34
C CYS A 282 0.78 12.25 -9.86
N LEU A 283 1.21 11.03 -9.48
CA LEU A 283 1.40 10.68 -8.07
C LEU A 283 2.55 11.46 -7.39
N PRO A 284 3.75 11.64 -8.00
CA PRO A 284 4.81 12.42 -7.38
C PRO A 284 4.44 13.89 -7.20
N LEU A 285 3.69 14.47 -8.16
CA LEU A 285 3.19 15.85 -8.06
C LEU A 285 2.22 15.99 -6.88
N PHE A 286 1.28 15.06 -6.73
CA PHE A 286 0.39 15.00 -5.56
C PHE A 286 1.16 14.87 -4.24
N LEU A 287 2.15 13.97 -4.19
CA LEU A 287 2.92 13.73 -2.97
C LEU A 287 3.78 14.93 -2.55
N LEU A 288 4.35 15.66 -3.52
CA LEU A 288 5.02 16.95 -3.26
C LEU A 288 4.05 17.98 -2.68
N ILE A 289 2.83 18.10 -3.22
CA ILE A 289 1.79 19.01 -2.72
C ILE A 289 1.32 18.59 -1.32
N ALA A 290 1.13 17.29 -1.07
CA ALA A 290 0.68 16.77 0.22
C ALA A 290 1.72 16.99 1.32
N TRP A 291 3.00 16.76 1.03
CA TRP A 291 4.11 17.05 1.95
C TRP A 291 4.24 18.56 2.23
N GLN A 292 4.21 19.42 1.21
CA GLN A 292 4.22 20.88 1.41
C GLN A 292 2.99 21.36 2.19
N SER A 293 1.84 20.70 2.02
CA SER A 293 0.63 20.92 2.83
C SER A 293 0.74 20.36 4.26
N GLY A 294 1.83 19.71 4.64
CA GLY A 294 2.02 19.11 5.98
C GLY A 294 1.06 17.96 6.27
N LEU A 295 0.64 17.22 5.25
CA LEU A 295 -0.24 16.07 5.35
C LEU A 295 0.54 14.75 5.43
N THR A 296 1.85 14.80 5.61
CA THR A 296 2.77 13.67 5.82
C THR A 296 3.49 13.83 7.16
N TYR A 297 4.10 12.77 7.71
CA TYR A 297 4.87 12.87 8.96
C TYR A 297 6.16 13.69 8.82
N ALA A 298 6.68 13.86 7.60
CA ALA A 298 7.86 14.70 7.35
C ALA A 298 7.52 16.21 7.41
N PRO A 299 8.36 17.05 8.07
CA PRO A 299 8.05 18.46 8.29
C PRO A 299 8.21 19.31 7.02
N ARG A 300 7.35 20.34 6.87
CA ARG A 300 7.28 21.24 5.69
C ARG A 300 8.58 22.02 5.39
N ASN A 301 9.44 22.23 6.39
CA ASN A 301 10.67 23.00 6.28
C ASN A 301 11.92 22.16 5.99
N ALA A 302 11.80 20.83 5.90
CA ALA A 302 12.91 19.97 5.48
C ALA A 302 13.28 20.22 4.01
N ARG A 303 14.55 19.96 3.66
CA ARG A 303 14.94 19.84 2.24
C ARG A 303 14.43 18.49 1.72
N LEU A 304 13.93 18.43 0.48
CA LEU A 304 13.36 17.21 -0.13
C LEU A 304 14.24 15.95 0.07
N TRP A 305 15.57 16.08 -0.06
CA TRP A 305 16.51 14.97 0.18
C TRP A 305 16.46 14.40 1.60
N HIS A 306 16.22 15.23 2.63
CA HIS A 306 16.06 14.74 4.01
C HIS A 306 14.70 14.06 4.24
N VAL A 307 13.68 14.39 3.43
CA VAL A 307 12.38 13.69 3.45
C VAL A 307 12.49 12.32 2.77
N ILE A 308 13.13 12.29 1.60
CA ILE A 308 13.37 11.08 0.80
C ILE A 308 14.28 10.07 1.52
N LEU A 309 15.26 10.53 2.30
CA LEU A 309 16.22 9.69 3.02
C LEU A 309 15.89 9.52 4.51
N GLY A 310 14.87 10.21 5.02
CA GLY A 310 14.53 10.24 6.45
C GLY A 310 13.34 9.36 6.78
N ASP A 311 13.47 8.57 7.85
CA ASP A 311 12.37 7.84 8.49
C ASP A 311 11.70 8.74 9.55
N TYR A 312 10.49 9.21 9.24
CA TYR A 312 9.62 9.97 10.14
C TYR A 312 8.40 9.14 10.60
N GLN A 313 8.41 7.81 10.40
CA GLN A 313 7.27 6.96 10.78
C GLN A 313 7.10 6.89 12.32
N PRO A 314 5.87 6.88 12.85
CA PRO A 314 5.63 6.67 14.28
C PRO A 314 6.13 5.29 14.75
N ARG A 315 7.24 5.27 15.49
CA ARG A 315 7.84 4.01 15.98
C ARG A 315 6.98 3.39 17.09
N ALA A 316 6.67 2.10 16.95
CA ALA A 316 5.97 1.33 17.97
C ALA A 316 6.90 1.04 19.16
N GLY A 317 6.77 1.83 20.22
CA GLY A 317 7.47 1.65 21.49
C GLY A 317 6.80 2.47 22.60
N PRO A 318 7.12 2.21 23.89
CA PRO A 318 6.61 3.01 24.99
C PRO A 318 7.11 4.45 24.83
N GLN A 319 6.20 5.42 24.83
CA GLN A 319 6.55 6.83 24.69
C GLN A 319 7.18 7.35 25.99
N VAL A 320 8.50 7.30 26.06
CA VAL A 320 9.26 8.30 26.82
C VAL A 320 9.02 9.62 26.10
N VAL A 321 8.13 10.44 26.64
CA VAL A 321 7.92 11.81 26.17
C VAL A 321 9.26 12.54 26.32
N PRO A 322 9.84 13.12 25.25
CA PRO A 322 10.98 14.00 25.41
C PRO A 322 10.51 15.21 26.19
N GLU A 323 11.10 15.47 27.36
CA GLU A 323 10.89 16.74 28.04
C GLU A 323 11.29 17.87 27.07
N SER A 324 10.40 18.86 26.93
CA SER A 324 10.66 20.02 26.10
C SER A 324 11.94 20.70 26.58
N PRO A 325 12.93 21.00 25.71
CA PRO A 325 14.08 21.79 26.10
C PRO A 325 13.58 23.12 26.66
N SER A 326 13.79 23.34 27.96
CA SER A 326 13.48 24.62 28.59
C SER A 326 14.31 25.71 27.93
N MET A 327 13.71 26.89 27.78
CA MET A 327 14.35 28.04 27.13
C MET A 327 15.67 28.37 27.83
N LEU A 328 16.69 28.69 27.04
CA LEU A 328 18.01 29.10 27.52
C LEU A 328 17.89 30.31 28.45
N ALA A 329 17.89 30.07 29.76
CA ALA A 329 18.06 31.10 30.77
C ALA A 329 19.54 31.49 30.81
N GLN A 330 19.83 32.73 30.46
CA GLN A 330 21.18 33.26 30.32
C GLN A 330 21.82 33.47 31.70
N GLU A 331 22.92 32.77 31.99
CA GLU A 331 23.71 32.97 33.22
C GLU A 331 24.55 34.26 33.12
N ASP A 332 23.95 35.40 33.49
CA ASP A 332 24.68 36.62 33.86
C ASP A 332 24.63 36.80 35.38
N GLY A 333 25.77 36.59 36.04
CA GLY A 333 25.85 36.54 37.50
C GLY A 333 26.09 37.89 38.17
N CYS A 334 25.37 38.17 39.25
CA CYS A 334 25.75 39.14 40.29
C CYS A 334 25.30 38.64 41.67
N GLY A 335 26.07 38.92 42.72
CA GLY A 335 25.88 38.32 44.05
C GLY A 335 25.13 39.17 45.09
N THR A 336 25.09 38.63 46.31
CA THR A 336 24.75 39.28 47.60
C THR A 336 23.36 39.90 47.80
N CYS A 337 22.49 39.15 48.49
CA CYS A 337 21.80 39.48 49.77
C CYS A 337 20.88 38.28 50.09
N LEU A 338 21.12 37.45 51.12
CA LEU A 338 21.15 37.66 52.58
C LEU A 338 19.76 37.89 53.21
N GLU A 339 19.49 37.10 54.26
CA GLU A 339 18.45 37.21 55.31
C GLU A 339 17.03 36.62 55.13
N GLN A 340 16.79 35.65 56.03
CA GLN A 340 15.59 35.40 56.85
C GLN A 340 14.32 34.73 56.27
N MET A 341 13.93 33.66 56.97
CA MET A 341 12.61 33.01 56.91
C MET A 341 11.69 33.56 58.02
N THR A 342 10.39 33.20 57.93
CA THR A 342 9.36 33.22 59.00
C THR A 342 8.88 34.58 59.56
N SER A 343 7.63 34.95 59.27
CA SER A 343 6.55 35.02 60.29
C SER A 343 5.14 35.39 59.75
N ILE A 344 4.24 34.42 59.86
CA ILE A 344 2.80 34.46 60.23
C ILE A 344 2.09 35.86 60.31
N SER A 345 1.14 36.11 59.39
CA SER A 345 -0.26 36.66 59.55
C SER A 345 -0.61 37.90 60.44
N PRO A 346 -1.80 38.52 60.28
CA PRO A 346 -2.62 38.77 59.06
C PRO A 346 -3.28 40.19 59.02
N SER A 347 -4.20 40.40 58.06
CA SER A 347 -5.21 41.51 57.98
C SER A 347 -4.70 42.88 57.48
N SER A 348 -5.50 43.77 56.87
CA SER A 348 -6.96 43.78 56.58
C SER A 348 -7.32 44.66 55.36
N GLN A 349 -8.45 44.36 54.67
CA GLN A 349 -9.41 45.27 53.98
C GLN A 349 -8.89 46.23 52.86
N CYS A 350 -9.61 46.62 51.79
CA CYS A 350 -10.99 46.50 51.27
C CYS A 350 -10.95 46.70 49.72
N ALA A 351 -11.96 46.52 48.86
CA ALA A 351 -13.28 45.84 48.88
C ALA A 351 -13.83 45.72 47.43
N GLY A 352 -14.77 44.79 47.17
CA GLY A 352 -15.51 44.69 45.90
C GLY A 352 -16.40 43.43 45.82
N ALA A 353 -17.70 43.58 45.51
CA ALA A 353 -18.71 42.50 45.50
C ALA A 353 -18.74 41.73 44.14
N ALA A 354 -19.17 40.46 43.98
CA ALA A 354 -19.87 39.45 44.79
C ALA A 354 -21.42 39.31 44.64
N ALA A 355 -21.85 38.38 43.75
CA ALA A 355 -23.09 37.55 43.75
C ALA A 355 -22.99 36.54 42.56
N LEU A 356 -23.18 35.20 42.64
CA LEU A 356 -24.31 34.34 43.07
C LEU A 356 -25.49 34.34 42.07
N GLU A 357 -26.22 33.25 41.78
CA GLU A 357 -26.34 31.86 42.31
C GLU A 357 -26.72 30.90 41.12
N LYS A 358 -27.02 29.58 41.13
CA LYS A 358 -27.19 28.38 42.03
C LYS A 358 -27.12 27.13 41.09
N VAL A 359 -26.68 25.88 41.34
CA VAL A 359 -26.38 24.99 42.50
C VAL A 359 -27.54 24.04 42.94
N VAL A 360 -27.57 22.80 42.40
CA VAL A 360 -28.37 21.64 42.90
C VAL A 360 -27.54 20.35 42.78
N LEU A 361 -27.75 19.39 43.69
CA LEU A 361 -27.08 18.08 43.84
C LEU A 361 -28.11 16.94 43.80
N ASP A 362 -27.66 15.69 43.60
CA ASP A 362 -28.25 14.55 44.34
C ASP A 362 -27.24 13.40 44.56
N LYS A 363 -27.52 12.48 45.51
CA LYS A 363 -26.56 11.48 46.02
C LYS A 363 -27.19 10.27 46.76
N GLU A 364 -26.92 9.05 46.30
CA GLU A 364 -26.89 7.78 47.09
C GLU A 364 -25.76 6.90 46.49
N ALA A 365 -24.78 6.29 47.18
CA ALA A 365 -24.75 5.39 48.36
C ALA A 365 -24.99 3.89 47.97
N MET A 366 -23.96 3.08 47.63
CA MET A 366 -23.10 2.19 48.48
C MET A 366 -23.82 0.98 49.11
N PRO A 367 -23.14 -0.12 49.57
CA PRO A 367 -21.73 -0.58 49.47
C PRO A 367 -21.61 -2.00 48.79
N ILE A 368 -20.55 -2.85 48.78
CA ILE A 368 -19.70 -3.46 49.85
C ILE A 368 -18.43 -4.16 49.24
N GLN A 369 -17.24 -3.91 49.84
CA GLN A 369 -16.05 -4.76 50.20
C GLN A 369 -15.59 -5.97 49.32
N GLU A 370 -14.31 -6.40 49.24
CA GLU A 370 -13.01 -6.02 49.87
C GLU A 370 -11.78 -6.51 49.01
N PRO A 371 -10.50 -6.19 49.35
CA PRO A 371 -9.33 -6.31 48.46
C PRO A 371 -8.29 -7.41 48.85
N VAL A 372 -7.14 -7.43 48.15
CA VAL A 372 -5.88 -8.05 48.58
C VAL A 372 -4.70 -7.08 48.33
N GLU A 373 -3.79 -6.96 49.30
CA GLU A 373 -2.64 -6.04 49.29
C GLU A 373 -1.34 -6.64 48.72
N PRO A 374 -0.32 -5.82 48.39
CA PRO A 374 0.95 -6.27 47.79
C PRO A 374 2.00 -6.70 48.82
N ILE A 375 2.99 -7.49 48.37
CA ILE A 375 4.25 -7.74 49.09
C ILE A 375 5.42 -7.45 48.17
N ALA A 376 6.40 -6.68 48.65
CA ALA A 376 7.71 -6.49 48.03
C ALA A 376 8.81 -6.74 49.07
N THR A 377 9.82 -7.54 48.70
CA THR A 377 11.02 -7.78 49.52
C THR A 377 12.24 -8.00 48.63
N CYS A 378 13.33 -7.29 48.91
CA CYS A 378 14.63 -7.48 48.27
C CYS A 378 15.63 -8.11 49.24
N SER A 379 16.43 -9.07 48.78
CA SER A 379 17.72 -9.51 49.37
C SER A 379 18.46 -10.32 48.28
N SER A 380 19.62 -9.95 47.75
CA SER A 380 20.99 -9.86 48.34
C SER A 380 21.72 -11.21 48.42
N GLY A 381 22.89 -11.28 47.76
CA GLY A 381 23.86 -12.39 47.87
C GLY A 381 23.66 -13.57 46.90
N GLU A 382 24.67 -14.32 46.47
CA GLU A 382 26.14 -14.17 46.55
C GLU A 382 26.80 -14.93 45.36
N ILE A 383 28.10 -14.70 45.09
CA ILE A 383 28.89 -15.48 44.12
C ILE A 383 30.09 -16.11 44.85
N PRO A 384 30.35 -17.42 44.62
CA PRO A 384 31.73 -17.87 44.50
C PRO A 384 31.97 -18.73 43.24
N SER A 385 33.14 -18.53 42.62
CA SER A 385 33.72 -19.41 41.58
C SER A 385 34.50 -20.57 42.19
N HIS A 386 34.72 -21.67 41.46
CA HIS A 386 36.05 -22.28 41.18
C HIS A 386 36.02 -23.71 40.57
N VAL A 387 37.04 -24.03 39.74
CA VAL A 387 37.74 -25.36 39.61
C VAL A 387 36.95 -26.51 38.91
N GLU A 388 37.50 -27.33 37.98
CA GLU A 388 38.86 -27.46 37.39
C GLU A 388 38.87 -28.09 35.96
N ILE A 389 40.03 -28.18 35.29
CA ILE A 389 40.25 -28.93 34.02
C ILE A 389 41.63 -29.61 34.01
N PRO A 390 41.72 -30.93 33.74
CA PRO A 390 42.63 -31.46 32.71
C PRO A 390 41.95 -32.58 31.86
N SER A 391 42.11 -32.78 30.54
CA SER A 391 43.20 -32.69 29.54
C SER A 391 43.80 -34.06 29.14
N GLN A 392 44.29 -34.16 27.89
CA GLN A 392 44.90 -35.34 27.21
C GLN A 392 43.89 -36.42 26.73
N ARG A 393 44.12 -37.19 25.63
CA ARG A 393 45.28 -37.28 24.72
C ARG A 393 44.87 -37.73 23.28
N SER A 394 45.65 -37.37 22.26
CA SER A 394 45.66 -37.93 20.87
C SER A 394 46.85 -38.94 20.72
N PRO A 395 47.25 -39.54 19.56
CA PRO A 395 46.93 -39.22 18.13
C PRO A 395 46.88 -40.39 17.07
N ALA A 396 46.68 -40.00 15.79
CA ALA A 396 47.04 -40.69 14.52
C ALA A 396 46.23 -41.98 14.14
N VAL A 397 46.28 -42.60 12.93
CA VAL A 397 47.22 -42.64 11.78
C VAL A 397 46.47 -42.94 10.43
N SER A 398 46.96 -42.48 9.26
CA SER A 398 46.67 -42.99 7.85
C SER A 398 45.24 -42.86 7.26
N SER A 399 44.97 -42.87 5.93
CA SER A 399 45.70 -42.44 4.70
C SER A 399 44.79 -42.46 3.43
N SER A 400 45.27 -41.87 2.33
CA SER A 400 45.02 -42.22 0.90
C SER A 400 43.60 -42.22 0.27
N HIS A 401 43.37 -41.20 -0.57
CA HIS A 401 42.77 -41.17 -1.93
C HIS A 401 42.65 -42.50 -2.75
N PRO A 402 41.96 -42.51 -3.93
CA PRO A 402 40.60 -42.07 -4.29
C PRO A 402 39.92 -43.10 -5.28
N VAL A 403 39.16 -42.64 -6.29
CA VAL A 403 38.69 -43.29 -7.56
C VAL A 403 37.21 -43.73 -7.66
N ASP A 404 36.55 -43.14 -8.67
CA ASP A 404 35.43 -43.51 -9.56
C ASP A 404 34.28 -44.45 -9.13
N GLY A 405 33.06 -44.04 -9.54
CA GLY A 405 31.79 -44.76 -9.38
C GLY A 405 30.61 -43.94 -9.90
#